data_AF-A0A940TZA7-F1
#
_entry.id   AF-A0A940TZA7-F1
#
_cell.length_a   1.000
_cell.length_b   1.000
_cell.length_c   1.000
_cell.angle_alpha   90.00
_cell.angle_beta   90.00
_cell.angle_gamma   90.00
#
_symmetry.space_group_name_H-M   'P 1'
#
loop_
_entity.id
_entity.type
_entity.pdbx_description
1 polymer ?
#
loop_
_entity_poly.entity_id
_entity_poly.type
_entity_poly.pdbx_seq_one_letter_code
_entity_poly.pdbx_strand_id
1 'polypeptide(L)'
;MRTINTISRYATFVALGNSGKIEDVDRLMDALAMNDDLATTKLVDYALGLIDTREGRARLSYYLFNGSQQQRNYAALYFKRRGMVDLLDEAVALGMIDGKQAYAK
;
A
#
# COMPACT_ATOMS: atom_id res chain seq x y z
N MET A 1 -20.15 19.24 -9.95
CA MET A 1 -18.92 19.81 -9.38
C MET A 1 -18.14 18.76 -8.55
N ARG A 2 -17.82 17.58 -9.13
CA ARG A 2 -17.11 16.46 -8.45
C ARG A 2 -15.71 16.18 -9.03
N THR A 3 -15.37 16.79 -10.18
CA THR A 3 -14.17 16.47 -10.96
C THR A 3 -12.88 17.09 -10.41
N ILE A 4 -12.95 18.30 -9.85
CA ILE A 4 -11.78 19.05 -9.37
C ILE A 4 -11.11 18.36 -8.17
N ASN A 5 -11.90 17.81 -7.25
CA ASN A 5 -11.39 17.13 -6.05
C ASN A 5 -10.69 15.79 -6.41
N THR A 6 -11.23 15.03 -7.35
CA THR A 6 -10.64 13.74 -7.78
C THR A 6 -9.34 13.91 -8.55
N ILE A 7 -9.25 14.92 -9.43
CA ILE A 7 -8.01 15.23 -10.17
C ILE A 7 -6.89 15.66 -9.21
N SER A 8 -7.23 16.46 -8.19
CA SER A 8 -6.29 16.88 -7.14
C SER A 8 -5.76 15.67 -6.36
N ARG A 9 -6.65 14.80 -5.85
CA ARG A 9 -6.24 13.60 -5.10
C ARG A 9 -5.38 12.64 -5.91
N TYR A 10 -5.73 12.42 -7.18
CA TYR A 10 -4.94 11.58 -8.08
C TYR A 10 -3.50 12.12 -8.20
N ALA A 11 -3.35 13.39 -8.56
CA ALA A 11 -2.03 14.01 -8.72
C ALA A 11 -1.22 13.96 -7.42
N THR A 12 -1.85 14.22 -6.28
CA THR A 12 -1.22 14.13 -4.96
C THR A 12 -0.69 12.72 -4.68
N PHE A 13 -1.52 11.68 -4.77
CA PHE A 13 -1.07 10.32 -4.46
C PHE A 13 0.00 9.82 -5.42
N VAL A 14 -0.09 10.17 -6.71
CA VAL A 14 0.96 9.85 -7.69
C VAL A 14 2.29 10.53 -7.31
N ALA A 15 2.26 11.78 -6.87
CA ALA A 15 3.48 12.47 -6.43
C ALA A 15 4.10 11.80 -5.19
N LEU A 16 3.27 11.40 -4.21
CA LEU A 16 3.72 10.66 -3.02
C LEU A 16 4.35 9.31 -3.40
N GLY A 17 3.70 8.54 -4.27
CA GLY A 17 4.20 7.24 -4.73
C GLY A 17 5.54 7.34 -5.46
N ASN A 18 5.69 8.32 -6.35
CA ASN A 18 6.95 8.56 -7.08
C ASN A 18 8.09 9.06 -6.17
N SER A 19 7.76 9.90 -5.18
CA SER A 19 8.74 10.37 -4.19
C SER A 19 9.23 9.19 -3.33
N GLY A 20 8.31 8.33 -2.88
CA GLY A 20 8.63 7.08 -2.19
C GLY A 20 9.33 7.26 -0.84
N LYS A 21 9.35 8.47 -0.28
CA LYS A 21 9.90 8.73 1.05
C LYS A 21 9.07 8.08 2.13
N ILE A 22 9.66 7.86 3.30
CA ILE A 22 8.99 7.22 4.44
C ILE A 22 7.69 7.96 4.78
N GLU A 23 7.72 9.29 4.89
CA GLU A 23 6.56 10.11 5.21
C GLU A 23 5.48 10.11 4.12
N ASP A 24 5.85 9.84 2.88
CA ASP A 24 4.92 9.77 1.75
C ASP A 24 4.21 8.42 1.72
N VAL A 25 4.93 7.33 2.05
CA VAL A 25 4.32 6.01 2.29
C VAL A 25 3.34 6.07 3.47
N ASP A 26 3.73 6.75 4.56
CA ASP A 26 2.87 6.89 5.75
C ASP A 26 1.57 7.60 5.41
N ARG A 27 1.63 8.71 4.65
CA ARG A 27 0.43 9.41 4.19
C ARG A 27 -0.48 8.55 3.33
N LEU A 28 0.08 7.71 2.44
CA LEU A 28 -0.71 6.78 1.64
C LEU A 28 -1.38 5.71 2.52
N MET A 29 -0.65 5.17 3.48
CA MET A 29 -1.19 4.16 4.41
C MET A 29 -2.22 4.73 5.38
N ASP A 30 -2.06 5.98 5.82
CA ASP A 30 -3.06 6.69 6.62
C ASP A 30 -4.32 6.95 5.80
N ALA A 31 -4.18 7.31 4.51
CA ALA A 31 -5.32 7.47 3.62
C ALA A 31 -6.14 6.18 3.46
N LEU A 32 -5.50 5.01 3.48
CA LEU A 32 -6.21 3.72 3.54
C LEU A 32 -6.96 3.54 4.85
N ALA A 33 -6.32 3.82 5.99
CA ALA A 33 -6.91 3.60 7.30
C ALA A 33 -8.07 4.57 7.62
N MET A 34 -8.03 5.79 7.08
CA MET A 34 -9.03 6.83 7.36
C MET A 34 -10.22 6.83 6.40
N ASN A 35 -10.10 6.23 5.20
CA ASN A 35 -11.14 6.29 4.17
C ASN A 35 -11.56 4.88 3.75
N ASP A 36 -12.85 4.60 3.88
CA ASP A 36 -13.46 3.32 3.46
C ASP A 36 -14.11 3.43 2.06
N ASP A 37 -13.70 4.41 1.25
CA ASP A 37 -14.22 4.58 -0.10
C ASP A 37 -13.33 3.93 -1.17
N LEU A 38 -13.98 3.17 -2.05
CA LEU A 38 -13.31 2.41 -3.11
C LEU A 38 -12.43 3.27 -4.03
N ALA A 39 -12.79 4.54 -4.25
CA ALA A 39 -12.01 5.41 -5.12
C ALA A 39 -10.67 5.78 -4.48
N THR A 40 -10.67 6.17 -3.21
CA THR A 40 -9.44 6.44 -2.45
C THR A 40 -8.57 5.19 -2.36
N THR A 41 -9.16 4.04 -2.03
CA THR A 41 -8.44 2.78 -1.94
C THR A 41 -7.74 2.40 -3.25
N LYS A 42 -8.43 2.50 -4.40
CA LYS A 42 -7.84 2.22 -5.72
C LYS A 42 -6.70 3.19 -6.08
N LEU A 43 -6.87 4.47 -5.75
CA LEU A 43 -5.83 5.46 -6.02
C LEU A 43 -4.59 5.24 -5.15
N VAL A 44 -4.77 4.87 -3.88
CA VAL A 44 -3.64 4.54 -3.01
C VAL A 44 -2.95 3.26 -3.49
N ASP A 45 -3.69 2.19 -3.83
CA ASP A 45 -3.09 0.96 -4.37
C ASP A 45 -2.22 1.23 -5.60
N TYR A 46 -2.73 2.04 -6.52
CA TYR A 46 -1.97 2.49 -7.68
C TYR A 46 -0.70 3.25 -7.27
N ALA A 47 -0.82 4.23 -6.37
CA ALA A 47 0.31 5.03 -5.91
C ALA A 47 1.37 4.20 -5.17
N LEU A 48 0.97 3.26 -4.32
CA LEU A 48 1.88 2.32 -3.68
C LEU A 48 2.66 1.51 -4.73
N GLY A 49 1.99 1.12 -5.82
CA GLY A 49 2.60 0.46 -6.96
C GLY A 49 3.73 1.25 -7.62
N LEU A 50 3.75 2.58 -7.51
CA LEU A 50 4.79 3.46 -8.08
C LEU A 50 6.06 3.54 -7.22
N ILE A 51 6.01 3.11 -5.96
CA ILE A 51 7.16 3.20 -5.05
C ILE A 51 8.28 2.25 -5.51
N ASP A 52 9.44 2.83 -5.84
CA ASP A 52 10.64 2.10 -6.24
C ASP A 52 11.91 2.48 -5.43
N THR A 53 11.75 3.33 -4.42
CA THR A 53 12.85 3.67 -3.50
C THR A 53 13.11 2.54 -2.51
N ARG A 54 14.36 2.43 -2.04
CA ARG A 54 14.73 1.47 -0.99
C ARG A 54 14.01 1.77 0.32
N GLU A 55 13.92 3.04 0.69
CA GLU A 55 13.27 3.48 1.93
C GLU A 55 11.76 3.24 1.92
N GLY A 56 11.08 3.50 0.79
CA GLY A 56 9.65 3.26 0.66
C GLY A 56 9.32 1.76 0.71
N ARG A 57 10.15 0.92 0.07
CA ARG A 57 10.06 -0.56 0.22
C ARG A 57 10.22 -1.00 1.67
N ALA A 58 11.23 -0.48 2.37
CA ALA A 58 11.44 -0.81 3.78
C ALA A 58 10.24 -0.38 4.63
N ARG A 59 9.65 0.78 4.34
CA ARG A 59 8.46 1.26 5.04
C ARG A 59 7.23 0.41 4.76
N LEU A 60 7.05 -0.06 3.53
CA LEU A 60 5.98 -1.02 3.19
C LEU A 60 6.16 -2.35 3.91
N SER A 61 7.40 -2.81 4.08
CA SER A 61 7.68 -4.00 4.89
C SER A 61 7.27 -3.77 6.35
N TYR A 62 7.59 -2.62 6.94
CA TYR A 62 7.09 -2.27 8.27
C TYR A 62 5.56 -2.39 8.36
N TYR A 63 4.81 -1.83 7.39
CA TYR A 63 3.36 -1.92 7.39
C TYR A 63 2.83 -3.34 7.19
N LEU A 64 3.54 -4.21 6.46
CA LEU A 64 3.17 -5.63 6.31
C LEU A 64 3.10 -6.35 7.66
N PHE A 65 3.99 -6.00 8.61
CA PHE A 65 4.05 -6.66 9.92
C PHE A 65 3.42 -5.85 11.06
N ASN A 66 3.26 -4.53 10.91
CA ASN A 66 2.84 -3.65 12.02
C ASN A 66 1.60 -2.80 11.69
N GLY A 67 1.13 -2.79 10.44
CA GLY A 67 -0.03 -2.02 10.02
C GLY A 67 -1.36 -2.61 10.52
N SER A 68 -2.46 -1.90 10.30
CA SER A 68 -3.82 -2.44 10.40
C SER A 68 -4.06 -3.56 9.38
N GLN A 69 -5.12 -4.34 9.52
CA GLN A 69 -5.43 -5.41 8.55
C GLN A 69 -5.49 -4.90 7.11
N GLN A 70 -6.10 -3.75 6.87
CA GLN A 70 -6.18 -3.13 5.54
C GLN A 70 -4.79 -2.71 5.04
N GLN A 71 -3.98 -2.08 5.89
CA GLN A 71 -2.62 -1.66 5.53
C GLN A 71 -1.71 -2.87 5.22
N ARG A 72 -1.79 -3.92 6.04
CA ARG A 72 -1.07 -5.19 5.82
C ARG A 72 -1.45 -5.81 4.49
N ASN A 73 -2.73 -5.80 4.15
CA ASN A 73 -3.21 -6.33 2.88
C ASN A 73 -2.65 -5.54 1.68
N TYR A 74 -2.68 -4.21 1.72
CA TYR A 74 -2.13 -3.40 0.61
C TYR A 74 -0.60 -3.48 0.52
N ALA A 75 0.11 -3.60 1.65
CA ALA A 75 1.54 -3.90 1.66
C ALA A 75 1.82 -5.29 1.04
N ALA A 76 1.02 -6.30 1.37
CA ALA A 76 1.15 -7.63 0.79
C ALA A 76 0.90 -7.63 -0.74
N LEU A 77 -0.12 -6.90 -1.21
CA LEU A 77 -0.37 -6.73 -2.64
C LEU A 77 0.83 -6.10 -3.36
N TYR A 78 1.46 -5.08 -2.75
CA TYR A 78 2.66 -4.45 -3.30
C TYR A 78 3.81 -5.45 -3.51
N PHE A 79 4.11 -6.25 -2.49
CA PHE A 79 5.20 -7.24 -2.53
C PHE A 79 4.89 -8.42 -3.45
N LYS A 80 3.63 -8.86 -3.48
CA LYS A 80 3.15 -9.91 -4.36
C LYS A 80 3.37 -9.56 -5.83
N ARG A 81 2.97 -8.35 -6.24
CA ARG A 81 3.17 -7.87 -7.63
C ARG A 81 4.65 -7.79 -8.04
N ARG A 82 5.57 -7.83 -7.07
CA ARG A 82 7.02 -7.80 -7.26
C ARG A 82 7.69 -9.17 -7.09
N GLY A 83 6.91 -10.24 -6.86
CA GLY A 83 7.45 -11.59 -6.70
C GLY A 83 8.24 -11.80 -5.42
N MET A 84 8.05 -10.96 -4.40
CA MET A 84 8.74 -11.07 -3.10
C MET A 84 8.06 -12.11 -2.22
N VAL A 85 8.06 -13.38 -2.66
CA VAL A 85 7.28 -14.47 -2.06
C VAL A 85 7.77 -14.81 -0.65
N ASP A 86 9.09 -14.84 -0.41
CA ASP A 86 9.65 -15.18 0.90
C ASP A 86 9.13 -14.26 2.04
N LEU A 87 9.00 -12.97 1.75
CA LEU A 87 8.49 -11.98 2.71
C LEU A 87 6.99 -12.19 3.01
N LEU A 88 6.23 -12.63 2.00
CA LEU A 88 4.81 -12.92 2.15
C LEU A 88 4.60 -14.21 2.94
N ASP A 89 5.41 -15.23 2.69
CA ASP A 89 5.38 -16.49 3.42
C ASP A 89 5.69 -16.28 4.91
N GLU A 90 6.67 -15.43 5.22
CA GLU A 90 6.95 -15.01 6.60
C GLU A 90 5.73 -14.30 7.24
N ALA A 91 5.13 -13.34 6.53
CA ALA A 91 3.95 -12.64 7.03
C ALA A 91 2.75 -13.58 7.26
N VAL A 92 2.56 -14.59 6.40
CA VAL A 92 1.54 -15.63 6.59
C VAL A 92 1.86 -16.50 7.80
N ALA A 93 3.12 -16.95 7.94
CA ALA A 93 3.55 -17.79 9.05
C ALA A 93 3.38 -17.11 10.42
N LEU A 94 3.56 -15.79 10.46
CA LEU A 94 3.32 -14.96 11.65
C LEU A 94 1.85 -14.57 11.85
N GLY A 95 0.94 -14.95 10.94
CA GLY A 95 -0.48 -14.61 11.02
C GLY A 95 -0.79 -13.13 10.75
N MET A 96 0.12 -12.40 10.09
CA MET A 96 -0.06 -10.98 9.77
C MET A 96 -1.06 -10.78 8.63
N ILE A 97 -1.08 -11.70 7.67
CA ILE A 97 -2.01 -11.70 6.53
C ILE A 97 -2.69 -13.07 6.40
N ASP A 98 -3.94 -13.08 5.94
CA ASP A 98 -4.64 -14.33 5.62
C ASP A 98 -3.99 -14.97 4.38
N GLY A 99 -3.60 -16.24 4.46
CA GLY A 99 -3.06 -17.00 3.34
C GLY A 99 -3.95 -16.96 2.10
N LYS A 100 -5.29 -16.91 2.25
CA LYS A 100 -6.19 -16.72 1.11
C LYS A 100 -5.96 -15.39 0.40
N GLN A 101 -5.72 -14.31 1.15
CA GLN A 101 -5.44 -12.99 0.58
C GLN A 101 -4.01 -12.90 0.02
N ALA A 102 -3.04 -13.55 0.67
CA ALA A 102 -1.66 -13.61 0.19
C ALA A 102 -1.57 -14.28 -1.20
N TYR A 103 -2.33 -15.36 -1.42
CA TYR A 103 -2.26 -16.15 -2.66
C TYR A 103 -3.42 -15.92 -3.66
N ALA A 104 -4.42 -15.09 -3.35
CA ALA A 104 -5.53 -14.78 -4.27
C ALA A 104 -5.04 -14.19 -5.61
N LYS A 105 -5.34 -14.85 -6.74
CA LYS A 105 -4.93 -14.43 -8.09
C LYS A 105 -5.50 -13.07 -8.50
#